data_AF-A0A1I1WMN6-F1
#
_entry.id   AF-A0A1I1WMN6-F1
#
_cell.length_a   1.000
_cell.length_b   1.000
_cell.length_c   1.000
_cell.angle_alpha   90.00
_cell.angle_beta   90.00
_cell.angle_gamma   90.00
#
_symmetry.space_group_name_H-M   'P 1'
#
loop_
_entity.id
_entity.type
_entity.pdbx_description
1 polymer ?
#
loop_
_entity_poly.entity_id
_entity_poly.type
_entity_poly.pdbx_seq_one_letter_code
_entity_poly.pdbx_strand_id
1 'polypeptide(L)'
;MHQQPLRRLLPGFLAGAATLALIGCEMESETELYLDDLVTVAEEGESLNTPTQIAMEMASVQQCQDNREKLESILGRYLPDFRAVECAQDQFQAVLRAEASVPIQAGYEASDMDAVFGLGTSTGELDDGRTAYQSAFLLNRDQLKALQADIQSQFHQEVDLAGSDLMVRLNNDRRGEWEVWGQYIYMDGTAHQFGKARLNRRNRVQVKLSDVGRDVLLRSGSASLIAATRAQDSSSDN
;
A
#
# COMPACT_ATOMS: atom_id res chain seq x y z
N MET A 1 24.77 -68.85 -36.39
CA MET A 1 23.92 -68.59 -35.20
C MET A 1 24.67 -67.58 -34.33
N HIS A 2 24.34 -66.28 -34.40
CA HIS A 2 23.45 -65.59 -33.43
C HIS A 2 24.13 -65.55 -32.03
N GLN A 3 24.53 -64.43 -31.40
CA GLN A 3 24.03 -63.05 -31.35
C GLN A 3 25.14 -62.09 -30.79
N GLN A 4 25.14 -60.83 -31.26
CA GLN A 4 25.51 -59.61 -30.49
C GLN A 4 24.23 -59.08 -29.78
N PRO A 5 24.21 -57.98 -28.99
CA PRO A 5 25.19 -57.34 -28.08
C PRO A 5 24.55 -56.99 -26.70
N LEU A 6 25.33 -56.48 -25.74
CA LEU A 6 24.78 -55.69 -24.61
C LEU A 6 25.41 -54.29 -24.62
N ARG A 7 24.67 -53.36 -25.25
CA ARG A 7 24.85 -51.91 -25.18
C ARG A 7 24.62 -51.46 -23.73
N ARG A 8 25.62 -50.83 -23.11
CA ARG A 8 25.39 -50.01 -21.90
C ARG A 8 24.85 -48.64 -22.33
N LEU A 9 23.74 -48.28 -21.70
CA LEU A 9 22.97 -47.06 -21.87
C LEU A 9 23.71 -45.84 -21.29
N LEU A 10 23.35 -44.68 -21.85
CA LEU A 10 23.83 -43.31 -21.64
C LEU A 10 24.06 -42.88 -20.17
N PRO A 11 25.03 -41.99 -19.89
CA PRO A 11 24.97 -41.13 -18.72
C PRO A 11 23.98 -39.98 -19.00
N GLY A 12 22.91 -39.94 -18.20
CA GLY A 12 21.99 -38.81 -18.15
C GLY A 12 22.67 -37.58 -17.56
N PHE A 13 22.91 -36.57 -18.40
CA PHE A 13 23.11 -35.20 -17.93
C PHE A 13 21.73 -34.63 -17.58
N LEU A 14 21.30 -34.83 -16.33
CA LEU A 14 20.31 -33.99 -15.69
C LEU A 14 20.95 -32.61 -15.49
N ALA A 15 20.89 -31.76 -16.51
CA ALA A 15 21.07 -30.33 -16.34
C ALA A 15 19.87 -29.83 -15.53
N GLY A 16 20.05 -29.73 -14.21
CA GLY A 16 19.08 -29.13 -13.32
C GLY A 16 18.81 -27.71 -13.76
N ALA A 17 17.64 -27.49 -14.35
CA ALA A 17 17.05 -26.17 -14.43
C ALA A 17 16.78 -25.73 -12.99
N ALA A 18 17.74 -25.02 -12.40
CA ALA A 18 17.48 -24.19 -11.24
C ALA A 18 16.52 -23.10 -11.71
N THR A 19 15.22 -23.40 -11.61
CA THR A 19 14.15 -22.41 -11.72
C THR A 19 14.45 -21.39 -10.62
N LEU A 20 15.10 -20.29 -10.99
CA LEU A 20 15.22 -19.12 -10.15
C LEU A 20 13.81 -18.79 -9.69
N ALA A 21 13.57 -18.91 -8.39
CA ALA A 21 12.31 -18.55 -7.79
C ALA A 21 11.98 -17.12 -8.21
N LEU A 22 10.79 -16.92 -8.77
CA LEU A 22 10.23 -15.60 -8.96
C LEU A 22 10.03 -15.00 -7.57
N ILE A 23 11.01 -14.22 -7.11
CA ILE A 23 10.83 -13.38 -5.94
C ILE A 23 10.03 -12.19 -6.44
N GLY A 24 8.70 -12.25 -6.27
CA GLY A 24 7.88 -11.04 -6.35
C GLY A 24 8.34 -10.09 -5.25
N CYS A 25 8.54 -8.82 -5.58
CA CYS A 25 8.89 -7.83 -4.56
C CYS A 25 7.62 -7.51 -3.75
N GLU A 26 7.48 -8.12 -2.58
CA GLU A 26 6.45 -7.70 -1.62
C GLU A 26 6.77 -6.26 -1.16
N MET A 27 5.71 -5.47 -0.99
CA MET A 27 5.81 -4.07 -0.61
C MET A 27 4.91 -3.81 0.58
N GLU A 28 5.49 -3.23 1.62
CA GLU A 28 4.75 -2.68 2.76
C GLU A 28 4.75 -1.16 2.63
N SER A 29 3.58 -0.53 2.77
CA SER A 29 3.45 0.91 2.83
C SER A 29 2.71 1.34 4.09
N GLU A 30 3.22 2.40 4.72
CA GLU A 30 2.58 3.04 5.85
C GLU A 30 2.48 4.54 5.60
N THR A 31 1.25 5.00 5.41
CA THR A 31 0.89 6.39 5.19
C THR A 31 0.49 7.05 6.50
N GLU A 32 1.11 8.17 6.85
CA GLU A 32 0.58 9.03 7.91
C GLU A 32 -0.65 9.75 7.38
N LEU A 33 -1.73 9.82 8.15
CA LEU A 33 -2.94 10.55 7.74
C LEU A 33 -3.47 11.34 8.91
N TYR A 34 -3.75 12.62 8.70
CA TYR A 34 -4.34 13.47 9.72
C TYR A 34 -5.84 13.65 9.43
N LEU A 35 -6.64 13.72 10.49
CA LEU A 35 -8.08 13.96 10.35
C LEU A 35 -8.36 15.34 9.76
N ASP A 36 -7.52 16.34 10.02
CA ASP A 36 -7.67 17.66 9.39
C ASP A 36 -7.50 17.57 7.87
N ASP A 37 -6.45 16.90 7.38
CA ASP A 37 -6.22 16.71 5.94
C ASP A 37 -7.41 16.04 5.24
N LEU A 38 -7.95 14.96 5.84
CA LEU A 38 -9.14 14.28 5.32
C LEU A 38 -10.34 15.22 5.22
N VAL A 39 -10.58 16.03 6.24
CA VAL A 39 -11.72 16.94 6.27
C VAL A 39 -11.53 18.08 5.28
N THR A 40 -10.36 18.72 5.27
CA THR A 40 -10.02 19.80 4.35
C THR A 40 -10.16 19.36 2.90
N VAL A 41 -9.59 18.21 2.52
CA VAL A 41 -9.70 17.71 1.14
C VAL A 41 -11.15 17.40 0.79
N ALA A 42 -11.92 16.82 1.71
CA ALA A 42 -13.32 16.46 1.46
C ALA A 42 -14.25 17.68 1.33
N GLU A 43 -13.99 18.76 2.07
CA GLU A 43 -14.84 19.96 2.11
C GLU A 43 -14.41 21.02 1.09
N GLU A 44 -13.11 21.22 0.92
CA GLU A 44 -12.54 22.30 0.10
C GLU A 44 -12.14 21.82 -1.29
N GLY A 45 -11.92 20.51 -1.47
CA GLY A 45 -11.55 19.90 -2.74
C GLY A 45 -10.10 20.13 -3.17
N GLU A 46 -9.29 20.79 -2.34
CA GLU A 46 -7.86 20.98 -2.59
C GLU A 46 -7.10 19.70 -2.25
N SER A 47 -6.34 19.16 -3.22
CA SER A 47 -5.52 17.98 -3.00
C SER A 47 -4.31 18.30 -2.13
N LEU A 48 -3.99 17.40 -1.20
CA LEU A 48 -2.83 17.48 -0.33
C LEU A 48 -1.90 16.29 -0.58
N ASN A 49 -0.65 16.38 -0.13
CA ASN A 49 0.26 15.24 -0.10
C ASN A 49 0.54 14.87 1.34
N THR A 50 0.58 13.57 1.63
CA THR A 50 0.91 13.07 2.96
C THR A 50 2.12 12.12 2.93
N PRO A 51 2.98 12.13 3.97
CA PRO A 51 4.14 11.26 4.03
C PRO A 51 3.77 9.78 4.08
N THR A 52 4.54 8.99 3.34
CA THR A 52 4.46 7.54 3.28
C THR A 52 5.84 6.92 3.43
N GLN A 53 5.93 5.91 4.29
CA GLN A 53 7.09 5.03 4.37
C GLN A 53 6.83 3.79 3.54
N ILE A 54 7.83 3.33 2.81
CA ILE A 54 7.76 2.16 1.93
C ILE A 54 8.91 1.22 2.28
N ALA A 55 8.60 -0.05 2.46
CA ALA A 55 9.56 -1.13 2.49
C ALA A 55 9.31 -2.04 1.29
N MET A 56 10.34 -2.29 0.48
CA MET A 56 10.27 -3.24 -0.64
C MET A 56 11.28 -4.35 -0.43
N GLU A 57 10.84 -5.58 -0.63
CA GLU A 57 11.74 -6.73 -0.63
C GLU A 57 12.72 -6.66 -1.80
N MET A 58 13.97 -6.99 -1.51
CA MET A 58 15.08 -7.01 -2.44
C MET A 58 15.75 -8.39 -2.41
N ALA A 59 16.30 -8.81 -3.54
CA ALA A 59 16.96 -10.11 -3.62
C ALA A 59 18.24 -10.19 -2.75
N SER A 60 18.93 -9.07 -2.53
CA SER A 60 20.03 -8.97 -1.55
C SER A 60 20.35 -7.52 -1.20
N VAL A 61 21.01 -7.30 -0.05
CA VAL A 61 21.47 -5.95 0.36
C VAL A 61 22.45 -5.37 -0.66
N GLN A 62 23.36 -6.18 -1.19
CA GLN A 62 24.33 -5.73 -2.20
C GLN A 62 23.64 -5.26 -3.47
N GLN A 63 22.71 -6.06 -4.02
CA GLN A 63 21.94 -5.65 -5.20
C GLN A 63 21.08 -4.41 -4.94
N CYS A 64 20.53 -4.26 -3.74
CA CYS A 64 19.83 -3.04 -3.36
C CYS A 64 20.76 -1.82 -3.41
N GLN A 65 21.97 -1.92 -2.84
CA GLN A 65 22.94 -0.84 -2.83
C GLN A 65 23.40 -0.49 -4.25
N ASP A 66 23.74 -1.50 -5.06
CA ASP A 66 24.21 -1.33 -6.44
C ASP A 66 23.14 -0.68 -7.33
N ASN A 67 21.86 -0.94 -7.06
CA ASN A 67 20.74 -0.43 -7.86
C ASN A 67 20.02 0.78 -7.23
N ARG A 68 20.46 1.28 -6.07
CA ARG A 68 19.74 2.29 -5.29
C ARG A 68 19.36 3.52 -6.10
N GLU A 69 20.32 4.15 -6.76
CA GLU A 69 20.09 5.37 -7.56
C GLU A 69 19.14 5.11 -8.73
N LYS A 70 19.23 3.94 -9.34
CA LYS A 70 18.37 3.52 -10.45
C LYS A 70 16.93 3.28 -9.99
N LEU A 71 16.76 2.62 -8.84
CA LEU A 71 15.46 2.41 -8.20
C LEU A 71 14.83 3.75 -7.82
N GLU A 72 15.60 4.64 -7.20
CA GLU A 72 15.15 5.99 -6.85
C GLU A 72 14.71 6.78 -8.09
N SER A 73 15.49 6.73 -9.17
CA SER A 73 15.11 7.38 -10.43
C SER A 73 13.85 6.82 -11.08
N ILE A 74 13.60 5.51 -10.99
CA ILE A 74 12.41 4.88 -11.58
C ILE A 74 11.19 5.15 -10.72
N LEU A 75 11.29 4.86 -9.41
CA LEU A 75 10.19 5.00 -8.46
C LEU A 75 9.77 6.45 -8.29
N GLY A 76 10.72 7.40 -8.31
CA GLY A 76 10.43 8.84 -8.26
C GLY A 76 9.64 9.39 -9.44
N ARG A 77 9.46 8.63 -10.53
CA ARG A 77 8.52 8.99 -11.61
C ARG A 77 7.07 8.69 -11.27
N TYR A 78 6.83 7.76 -10.35
CA TYR A 78 5.50 7.21 -10.03
C TYR A 78 5.07 7.50 -8.59
N LEU A 79 6.02 7.83 -7.73
CA LEU A 79 5.83 8.15 -6.32
C LEU A 79 6.43 9.54 -6.07
N PRO A 80 5.58 10.56 -5.82
CA PRO A 80 6.05 11.90 -5.50
C PRO A 80 7.05 11.90 -4.34
N ASP A 81 8.06 12.75 -4.41
CA ASP A 81 9.11 12.90 -3.38
C ASP A 81 9.80 11.59 -2.95
N PHE A 82 9.80 10.57 -3.82
CA PHE A 82 10.43 9.29 -3.50
C PHE A 82 11.92 9.46 -3.22
N ARG A 83 12.36 8.88 -2.11
CA ARG A 83 13.76 8.89 -1.68
C ARG A 83 14.12 7.54 -1.06
N ALA A 84 15.12 6.87 -1.61
CA ALA A 84 15.67 5.69 -0.96
C ALA A 84 16.39 6.12 0.32
N VAL A 85 16.03 5.55 1.46
CA VAL A 85 16.63 5.86 2.76
C VAL A 85 17.78 4.89 3.02
N GLU A 86 17.49 3.59 3.03
CA GLU A 86 18.48 2.55 3.35
C GLU A 86 18.20 1.22 2.66
N CYS A 87 19.28 0.46 2.43
CA CYS A 87 19.24 -0.94 2.08
C CYS A 87 19.70 -1.74 3.31
N ALA A 88 18.79 -2.50 3.91
CA ALA A 88 19.03 -3.20 5.17
C ALA A 88 18.73 -4.70 5.04
N GLN A 89 19.31 -5.48 5.94
CA GLN A 89 18.89 -6.86 6.18
C GLN A 89 17.87 -6.84 7.31
N ASP A 90 16.62 -7.23 7.04
CA ASP A 90 15.60 -7.42 8.05
C ASP A 90 15.31 -8.92 8.19
N GLN A 91 15.66 -9.48 9.34
CA GLN A 91 15.64 -10.92 9.58
C GLN A 91 16.34 -11.72 8.46
N PHE A 92 15.56 -12.31 7.56
CA PHE A 92 16.02 -13.17 6.46
C PHE A 92 15.83 -12.55 5.07
N GLN A 93 15.32 -11.32 4.97
CA GLN A 93 15.08 -10.62 3.71
C GLN A 93 15.92 -9.35 3.62
N ALA A 94 16.41 -9.04 2.42
CA ALA A 94 16.96 -7.73 2.16
C ALA A 94 15.83 -6.77 1.81
N VAL A 95 15.87 -5.55 2.32
CA VAL A 95 14.79 -4.57 2.19
C VAL A 95 15.35 -3.22 1.77
N LEU A 96 14.71 -2.59 0.79
CA LEU A 96 14.85 -1.18 0.50
C LEU A 96 13.80 -0.42 1.32
N ARG A 97 14.26 0.42 2.25
CA ARG A 97 13.39 1.37 2.95
C ARG A 97 13.46 2.72 2.27
N ALA A 98 12.31 3.30 2.02
CA ALA A 98 12.15 4.55 1.31
C ALA A 98 11.06 5.42 1.95
N GLU A 99 11.13 6.70 1.63
CA GLU A 99 10.09 7.67 1.93
C GLU A 99 9.50 8.18 0.61
N ALA A 100 8.22 8.52 0.60
CA ALA A 100 7.53 9.14 -0.50
C ALA A 100 6.38 10.00 0.03
N SER A 101 5.75 10.74 -0.87
CA SER A 101 4.50 11.45 -0.65
C SER A 101 3.39 10.74 -1.44
N VAL A 102 2.21 10.57 -0.83
CA VAL A 102 1.01 10.10 -1.53
C VAL A 102 -0.05 11.20 -1.56
N PRO A 103 -0.71 11.45 -2.70
CA PRO A 103 -1.76 12.44 -2.79
C PRO A 103 -3.02 11.99 -2.04
N ILE A 104 -3.67 12.96 -1.40
CA ILE A 104 -5.03 12.88 -0.87
C ILE A 104 -5.87 13.78 -1.77
N GLN A 105 -6.91 13.24 -2.39
CA GLN A 105 -7.79 13.98 -3.30
C GLN A 105 -9.27 13.79 -2.97
N ALA A 106 -10.09 14.73 -3.42
CA ALA A 106 -11.54 14.59 -3.35
C ALA A 106 -12.03 13.53 -4.35
N GLY A 107 -12.97 12.69 -3.91
CA GLY A 107 -13.53 11.60 -4.72
C GLY A 107 -12.61 10.38 -4.82
N TYR A 108 -12.96 9.47 -5.74
CA TYR A 108 -12.36 8.14 -5.81
C TYR A 108 -11.82 7.78 -7.21
N GLU A 109 -11.68 8.76 -8.10
CA GLU A 109 -11.19 8.57 -9.46
C GLU A 109 -9.65 8.56 -9.48
N ALA A 110 -9.07 7.37 -9.45
CA ALA A 110 -7.62 7.20 -9.41
C ALA A 110 -6.92 7.58 -10.73
N SER A 111 -7.64 7.68 -11.85
CA SER A 111 -7.08 8.03 -13.16
C SER A 111 -6.50 9.43 -13.23
N ASP A 112 -6.93 10.32 -12.34
CA ASP A 112 -6.57 11.73 -12.35
C ASP A 112 -5.26 11.99 -11.58
N MET A 113 -4.71 10.95 -10.94
CA MET A 113 -3.44 11.01 -10.21
C MET A 113 -2.27 10.72 -11.15
N ASP A 114 -1.22 11.56 -11.07
CA ASP A 114 0.07 11.22 -11.68
C ASP A 114 0.84 10.16 -10.86
N ALA A 115 0.45 9.94 -9.61
CA ALA A 115 1.03 8.93 -8.72
C ALA A 115 0.39 7.54 -8.91
N VAL A 116 1.15 6.48 -8.62
CA VAL A 116 0.63 5.09 -8.66
C VAL A 116 -0.37 4.82 -7.52
N PHE A 117 -0.13 5.36 -6.33
CA PHE A 117 -1.00 5.22 -5.17
C PHE A 117 -1.48 6.59 -4.69
N GLY A 118 -2.65 6.61 -4.03
CA GLY A 118 -3.16 7.78 -3.34
C GLY A 118 -4.28 7.42 -2.37
N LEU A 119 -4.86 8.45 -1.77
CA LEU A 119 -6.03 8.39 -0.91
C LEU A 119 -7.14 9.25 -1.50
N GLY A 120 -8.34 8.70 -1.58
CA GLY A 120 -9.54 9.42 -1.96
C GLY A 120 -10.37 9.72 -0.73
N THR A 121 -11.04 10.88 -0.69
CA THR A 121 -11.99 11.20 0.38
C THR A 121 -13.26 11.87 -0.13
N SER A 122 -14.38 11.57 0.53
CA SER A 122 -15.66 12.22 0.25
C SER A 122 -16.47 12.39 1.53
N THR A 123 -17.40 13.33 1.52
CA THR A 123 -18.41 13.47 2.57
C THR A 123 -19.60 12.55 2.31
N GLY A 124 -20.20 12.04 3.37
CA GLY A 124 -21.52 11.42 3.39
C GLY A 124 -22.31 11.88 4.62
N GLU A 125 -23.57 11.48 4.72
CA GLU A 125 -24.43 11.77 5.87
C GLU A 125 -24.78 10.47 6.59
N LEU A 126 -24.70 10.48 7.91
CA LEU A 126 -25.17 9.38 8.76
C LEU A 126 -26.67 9.53 9.03
N ASP A 127 -27.33 8.44 9.46
CA ASP A 127 -28.75 8.44 9.79
C ASP A 127 -29.14 9.46 10.89
N ASP A 128 -28.18 9.87 11.72
CA ASP A 128 -28.36 10.87 12.77
C ASP A 128 -28.04 12.31 12.33
N GLY A 129 -27.83 12.53 11.02
CA GLY A 129 -27.56 13.83 10.41
C GLY A 129 -26.12 14.31 10.56
N ARG A 130 -25.22 13.53 11.17
CA ARG A 130 -23.80 13.88 11.23
C ARG A 130 -23.10 13.64 9.89
N THR A 131 -22.14 14.49 9.57
CA THR A 131 -21.25 14.29 8.42
C THR A 131 -20.26 13.16 8.71
N ALA A 132 -20.14 12.22 7.77
CA ALA A 132 -19.10 11.21 7.74
C ALA A 132 -18.09 11.54 6.65
N TYR A 133 -16.80 11.48 6.97
CA TYR A 133 -15.70 11.64 6.03
C TYR A 133 -15.20 10.24 5.69
N GLN A 134 -15.52 9.79 4.49
CA GLN A 134 -15.16 8.48 3.99
C GLN A 134 -13.80 8.58 3.29
N SER A 135 -12.97 7.56 3.40
CA SER A 135 -11.72 7.46 2.67
C SER A 135 -11.51 6.09 2.04
N ALA A 136 -10.75 6.08 0.96
CA ALA A 136 -10.39 4.91 0.20
C ALA A 136 -8.93 4.97 -0.23
N PHE A 137 -8.29 3.81 -0.34
CA PHE A 137 -7.06 3.71 -1.12
C PHE A 137 -7.40 3.83 -2.61
N LEU A 138 -6.54 4.53 -3.35
CA LEU A 138 -6.60 4.70 -4.80
C LEU A 138 -5.36 4.08 -5.43
N LEU A 139 -5.56 3.43 -6.57
CA LEU A 139 -4.52 2.83 -7.40
C LEU A 139 -4.72 3.28 -8.84
N ASN A 140 -3.79 4.12 -9.33
CA ASN A 140 -3.75 4.42 -10.76
C ASN A 140 -3.15 3.21 -11.50
N ARG A 141 -4.02 2.42 -12.11
CA ARG A 141 -3.66 1.17 -12.78
C ARG A 141 -2.80 1.38 -14.03
N ASP A 142 -2.87 2.54 -14.68
CA ASP A 142 -2.02 2.84 -15.83
C ASP A 142 -0.62 3.24 -15.39
N GLN A 143 -0.49 4.02 -14.32
CA GLN A 143 0.80 4.29 -13.67
C GLN A 143 1.42 3.00 -13.13
N LEU A 144 0.63 2.09 -12.53
CA LEU A 144 1.13 0.79 -12.08
C LEU A 144 1.70 -0.03 -13.24
N LYS A 145 0.98 -0.14 -14.37
CA LYS A 145 1.48 -0.88 -15.54
C LYS A 145 2.77 -0.27 -16.08
N ALA A 146 2.86 1.06 -16.10
CA ALA A 146 4.06 1.75 -16.55
C ALA A 146 5.25 1.49 -15.61
N LEU A 147 5.03 1.58 -14.29
CA LEU A 147 6.02 1.22 -13.27
C LEU A 147 6.49 -0.23 -13.44
N GLN A 148 5.56 -1.18 -13.59
CA GLN A 148 5.87 -2.59 -13.80
C GLN A 148 6.72 -2.81 -15.07
N ALA A 149 6.38 -2.13 -16.17
CA ALA A 149 7.14 -2.22 -17.42
C ALA A 149 8.56 -1.68 -17.25
N ASP A 150 8.72 -0.56 -16.55
CA ASP A 150 10.02 0.04 -16.28
C ASP A 150 10.90 -0.87 -15.41
N ILE A 151 10.36 -1.37 -14.28
CA ILE A 151 11.07 -2.31 -13.40
C ILE A 151 11.45 -3.59 -14.17
N GLN A 152 10.52 -4.16 -14.93
CA GLN A 152 10.78 -5.37 -15.73
C GLN A 152 11.87 -5.14 -16.79
N SER A 153 11.89 -3.99 -17.47
CA SER A 153 12.93 -3.70 -18.46
C SER A 153 14.31 -3.53 -17.83
N GLN A 154 14.37 -3.00 -16.61
CA GLN A 154 15.60 -2.56 -15.96
C GLN A 154 16.22 -3.60 -15.04
N PHE A 155 15.40 -4.49 -14.48
CA PHE A 155 15.81 -5.47 -13.47
C PHE A 155 15.36 -6.90 -13.81
N HIS A 156 14.52 -7.09 -14.84
CA HIS A 156 13.93 -8.39 -15.17
C HIS A 156 13.15 -9.00 -14.00
N GLN A 157 12.49 -8.14 -13.23
CA GLN A 157 11.66 -8.47 -12.08
C GLN A 157 10.25 -7.91 -12.26
N GLU A 158 9.26 -8.67 -11.79
CA GLU A 158 7.88 -8.23 -11.74
C GLU A 158 7.58 -7.63 -10.36
N VAL A 159 6.90 -6.48 -10.34
CA VAL A 159 6.33 -5.92 -9.12
C VAL A 159 4.97 -6.56 -8.90
N ASP A 160 4.83 -7.29 -7.80
CA ASP A 160 3.57 -7.90 -7.40
C ASP A 160 2.99 -7.17 -6.20
N LEU A 161 1.79 -6.63 -6.38
CA LEU A 161 1.04 -5.99 -5.30
C LEU A 161 0.08 -6.95 -4.58
N ALA A 162 -0.06 -8.20 -5.05
CA ALA A 162 -0.96 -9.18 -4.46
C ALA A 162 -0.53 -9.60 -3.04
N GLY A 163 0.77 -9.45 -2.71
CA GLY A 163 1.32 -9.63 -1.36
C GLY A 163 1.50 -8.33 -0.56
N SER A 164 1.11 -7.17 -1.11
CA SER A 164 1.41 -5.90 -0.45
C SER A 164 0.58 -5.63 0.78
N ASP A 165 1.21 -4.99 1.76
CA ASP A 165 0.58 -4.45 2.94
C ASP A 165 0.38 -2.96 2.78
N LEU A 166 -0.88 -2.52 2.76
CA LEU A 166 -1.25 -1.10 2.61
C LEU A 166 -1.86 -0.61 3.91
N MET A 167 -1.17 0.32 4.57
CA MET A 167 -1.47 0.75 5.93
C MET A 167 -1.57 2.26 6.02
N VAL A 168 -2.52 2.73 6.83
CA VAL A 168 -2.66 4.14 7.21
C VAL A 168 -2.56 4.24 8.72
N ARG A 169 -1.71 5.13 9.21
CA ARG A 169 -1.73 5.60 10.60
C ARG A 169 -2.56 6.87 10.65
N LEU A 170 -3.80 6.74 11.10
CA LEU A 170 -4.72 7.85 11.25
C LEU A 170 -4.49 8.55 12.60
N ASN A 171 -4.19 9.83 12.55
CA ASN A 171 -3.95 10.70 13.69
C ASN A 171 -5.12 11.68 13.89
N ASN A 172 -5.64 11.78 15.11
CA ASN A 172 -6.59 12.85 15.46
C ASN A 172 -5.83 14.08 15.96
N ASP A 173 -5.52 15.00 15.08
CA ASP A 173 -4.92 16.31 15.37
C ASP A 173 -5.97 17.41 15.64
N ARG A 174 -7.23 17.15 15.28
CA ARG A 174 -8.37 18.05 15.50
C ARG A 174 -8.77 18.11 16.99
N ARG A 175 -9.61 19.09 17.31
CA ARG A 175 -10.23 19.19 18.65
C ARG A 175 -11.40 18.23 18.77
N GLY A 176 -11.60 17.72 19.98
CA GLY A 176 -12.68 16.80 20.27
C GLY A 176 -12.32 15.36 19.93
N GLU A 177 -13.33 14.51 20.03
CA GLU A 177 -13.20 13.08 19.85
C GLU A 177 -13.89 12.66 18.55
N TRP A 178 -13.31 11.66 17.90
CA TRP A 178 -13.78 11.16 16.61
C TRP A 178 -14.07 9.67 16.70
N GLU A 179 -15.13 9.23 16.04
CA GLU A 179 -15.41 7.82 15.80
C GLU A 179 -14.90 7.47 14.42
N VAL A 180 -14.13 6.39 14.32
CA VAL A 180 -13.58 5.88 13.07
C VAL A 180 -14.02 4.44 12.92
N TRP A 181 -14.48 4.06 11.73
CA TRP A 181 -14.89 2.69 11.46
C TRP A 181 -14.53 2.27 10.05
N GLY A 182 -14.46 0.95 9.82
CA GLY A 182 -14.21 0.38 8.50
C GLY A 182 -14.64 -1.08 8.47
N GLN A 183 -14.68 -1.65 7.27
CA GLN A 183 -15.13 -3.03 7.04
C GLN A 183 -14.01 -3.88 6.47
N TYR A 184 -13.87 -5.11 6.97
CA TYR A 184 -12.84 -6.05 6.54
C TYR A 184 -11.44 -5.41 6.56
N ILE A 185 -11.03 -4.93 7.73
CA ILE A 185 -9.77 -4.24 7.95
C ILE A 185 -9.06 -4.83 9.16
N TYR A 186 -7.76 -4.57 9.25
CA TYR A 186 -7.01 -4.76 10.49
C TYR A 186 -6.90 -3.41 11.19
N MET A 187 -7.33 -3.32 12.45
CA MET A 187 -7.11 -2.15 13.30
C MET A 187 -6.12 -2.51 14.41
N ASP A 188 -5.02 -1.77 14.51
CA ASP A 188 -3.91 -2.03 15.45
C ASP A 188 -3.49 -3.51 15.48
N GLY A 189 -3.34 -4.10 14.28
CA GLY A 189 -2.94 -5.49 14.09
C GLY A 189 -4.02 -6.55 14.30
N THR A 190 -5.23 -6.16 14.71
CA THR A 190 -6.35 -7.11 14.94
C THR A 190 -7.32 -7.09 13.76
N ALA A 191 -7.72 -8.25 13.26
CA ALA A 191 -8.69 -8.36 12.16
C ALA A 191 -10.12 -8.03 12.63
N HIS A 192 -10.84 -7.21 11.87
CA HIS A 192 -12.24 -6.85 12.13
C HIS A 192 -13.10 -6.98 10.88
N GLN A 193 -14.26 -7.64 11.02
CA GLN A 193 -15.32 -7.54 10.01
C GLN A 193 -15.90 -6.12 9.98
N PHE A 194 -16.16 -5.56 11.17
CA PHE A 194 -16.55 -4.17 11.39
C PHE A 194 -15.68 -3.61 12.50
N GLY A 195 -14.64 -2.87 12.14
CA GLY A 195 -13.75 -2.22 13.10
C GLY A 195 -14.33 -0.88 13.51
N LYS A 196 -14.28 -0.54 14.80
CA LYS A 196 -14.61 0.80 15.31
C LYS A 196 -13.59 1.20 16.37
N ALA A 197 -13.07 2.41 16.23
CA ALA A 197 -12.17 3.03 17.18
C ALA A 197 -12.71 4.42 17.55
N ARG A 198 -12.39 4.84 18.78
CA ARG A 198 -12.68 6.18 19.28
C ARG A 198 -11.37 6.91 19.50
N LEU A 199 -11.15 7.97 18.74
CA LEU A 199 -9.91 8.72 18.73
C LEU A 199 -10.07 10.02 19.51
N ASN A 200 -9.50 10.06 20.71
CA ASN A 200 -9.28 11.32 21.42
C ASN A 200 -8.24 12.18 20.70
N ARG A 201 -8.24 13.48 20.99
CA ARG A 201 -7.22 14.40 20.48
C ARG A 201 -5.81 13.88 20.79
N ARG A 202 -4.95 13.86 19.77
CA ARG A 202 -3.56 13.34 19.72
C ARG A 202 -3.43 11.81 19.82
N ASN A 203 -4.54 11.08 19.83
CA ASN A 203 -4.49 9.63 19.68
C ASN A 203 -4.44 9.26 18.19
N ARG A 204 -4.03 8.01 17.95
CA ARG A 204 -3.92 7.43 16.61
C ARG A 204 -4.44 6.00 16.60
N VAL A 205 -4.79 5.52 15.41
CA VAL A 205 -5.08 4.11 15.10
C VAL A 205 -4.36 3.75 13.82
N GLN A 206 -3.79 2.55 13.77
CA GLN A 206 -3.27 1.99 12.53
C GLN A 206 -4.36 1.15 11.88
N VAL A 207 -4.64 1.43 10.61
CA VAL A 207 -5.61 0.68 9.80
C VAL A 207 -4.88 0.09 8.61
N LYS A 208 -4.93 -1.23 8.49
CA LYS A 208 -4.38 -1.98 7.35
C LYS A 208 -5.53 -2.56 6.53
N LEU A 209 -5.42 -2.40 5.21
CA LEU A 209 -6.35 -2.99 4.25
C LEU A 209 -6.27 -4.52 4.32
N SER A 210 -7.40 -5.22 4.28
CA SER A 210 -7.38 -6.69 4.19
C SER A 210 -6.99 -7.17 2.79
N ASP A 211 -6.68 -8.47 2.68
CA ASP A 211 -6.45 -9.12 1.38
C ASP A 211 -7.65 -8.95 0.44
N VAL A 212 -8.88 -9.01 0.97
CA VAL A 212 -10.11 -8.77 0.20
C VAL A 212 -10.18 -7.32 -0.29
N GLY A 213 -9.85 -6.37 0.58
CA GLY A 213 -9.78 -4.96 0.20
C GLY A 213 -8.71 -4.68 -0.85
N ARG A 214 -7.55 -5.34 -0.74
CA ARG A 214 -6.46 -5.27 -1.72
C ARG A 214 -6.86 -5.84 -3.07
N ASP A 215 -7.52 -6.99 -3.09
CA ASP A 215 -8.05 -7.58 -4.32
C ASP A 215 -9.09 -6.68 -5.01
N VAL A 216 -9.92 -6.00 -4.21
CA VAL A 216 -10.82 -4.96 -4.71
C VAL A 216 -10.00 -3.83 -5.32
N LEU A 217 -9.03 -3.27 -4.59
CA LEU A 217 -8.17 -2.17 -5.06
C LEU A 217 -7.50 -2.50 -6.40
N LEU A 218 -6.88 -3.67 -6.54
CA LEU A 218 -6.20 -4.10 -7.77
C LEU A 218 -7.15 -4.25 -8.95
N ARG A 219 -8.41 -4.64 -8.68
CA ARG A 219 -9.44 -4.85 -9.70
C ARG A 219 -10.14 -3.56 -10.12
N SER A 220 -10.60 -2.74 -9.17
CA SER A 220 -11.41 -1.54 -9.41
C SER A 220 -10.59 -0.24 -9.44
N GLY A 221 -9.36 -0.23 -8.94
CA GLY A 221 -8.57 1.00 -8.79
C GLY A 221 -8.88 1.79 -7.52
N SER A 222 -9.87 1.36 -6.73
CA SER A 222 -10.19 1.95 -5.43
C SER A 222 -10.75 0.92 -4.45
N ALA A 223 -10.46 1.08 -3.16
CA ALA A 223 -11.00 0.25 -2.09
C ALA A 223 -11.26 1.08 -0.83
N SER A 224 -12.47 0.97 -0.28
CA SER A 224 -12.83 1.66 0.97
C SER A 224 -11.91 1.26 2.11
N LEU A 225 -11.48 2.25 2.88
CA LEU A 225 -10.55 2.09 4.00
C LEU A 225 -11.28 2.32 5.32
N ILE A 226 -11.73 3.55 5.54
CA ILE A 226 -12.44 3.96 6.76
C ILE A 226 -13.49 5.03 6.46
N ALA A 227 -14.35 5.26 7.42
CA ALA A 227 -15.09 6.49 7.57
C ALA A 227 -14.86 7.05 8.99
N ALA A 228 -14.89 8.37 9.10
CA ALA A 228 -14.69 9.09 10.35
C ALA A 228 -15.82 10.12 10.56
N THR A 229 -16.25 10.29 11.80
CA THR A 229 -17.18 11.38 12.18
C THR A 229 -16.83 11.91 13.55
N ARG A 230 -17.24 13.14 13.84
CA ARG A 230 -17.11 13.69 15.18
C ARG A 230 -18.03 12.90 16.13
N ALA A 231 -17.48 12.47 17.27
CA ALA A 231 -18.28 11.80 18.29
C ALA A 231 -19.37 12.74 18.82
N GLN A 232 -20.54 12.19 19.14
CA GLN A 232 -21.56 12.96 19.85
C GLN A 232 -21.06 13.28 21.27
N ASP A 233 -21.18 14.54 21.67
CA ASP A 233 -20.98 14.93 23.06
C ASP A 233 -22.08 14.26 23.89
N SER A 234 -21.70 13.43 24.86
CA SER A 234 -22.64 12.67 25.71
C SER A 234 -23.36 13.55 26.75
N SER A 235 -23.65 14.81 26.44
CA SER A 235 -24.13 15.81 27.40
C SER A 235 -25.56 16.29 27.18
N SER A 236 -26.41 15.53 26.51
CA SER A 236 -27.82 15.89 26.29
C SER A 236 -28.81 14.85 26.82
N ASP A 237 -28.52 14.27 27.99
CA ASP A 237 -29.53 13.63 28.84
C ASP A 237 -29.39 14.19 30.26
N ASN A 238 -30.13 15.27 30.53
CA ASN A 238 -30.54 15.73 31.86
C ASN A 238 -31.85 16.51 31.74
#